data_AF-A0A820AVP0-F1
#
_entry.id   AF-A0A820AVP0-F1
#
_cell.length_a   1.000
_cell.length_b   1.000
_cell.length_c   1.000
_cell.angle_alpha   90.00
_cell.angle_beta   90.00
_cell.angle_gamma   90.00
#
_symmetry.space_group_name_H-M   'P 1'
#
loop_
_entity.id
_entity.type
_entity.pdbx_description
1 polymer ?
#
loop_
_entity_poly.entity_id
_entity_poly.type
_entity_poly.pdbx_seq_one_letter_code
_entity_poly.pdbx_strand_id
1 'polypeptide(L)'
;MGGSVRSSFKFWSQKEFGKGTIEVEKGDITAERVHVIVGTSSSQRLKEIILEAAGDVAKTAYKTELEKNPIPILISLPPGQLSCKRIFFVKWRPEKNETLLEKSITDFVCNTIKNVASHDFTSVAFPAIGCGLHGFPVDVLAKT
;
A
#
# COMPACT_ATOMS: atom_id res chain seq x y z
N MET A 1 -18.62 -32.14 19.21
CA MET A 1 -17.87 -32.07 17.93
C MET A 1 -18.27 -30.77 17.25
N GLY A 2 -17.43 -29.74 17.35
CA GLY A 2 -17.67 -28.44 16.72
C GLY A 2 -16.33 -27.94 16.21
N GLY A 3 -15.93 -28.42 15.04
CA GLY A 3 -14.66 -28.08 14.41
C GLY A 3 -14.62 -26.59 14.09
N SER A 4 -13.67 -25.90 14.69
CA SER A 4 -13.25 -24.56 14.27
C SER A 4 -12.77 -24.67 12.82
N VAL A 5 -13.53 -24.10 11.89
CA VAL A 5 -13.03 -23.84 10.54
C VAL A 5 -12.07 -22.66 10.64
N ARG A 6 -10.80 -22.96 10.94
CA ARG A 6 -9.71 -22.04 10.61
C ARG A 6 -9.66 -21.98 9.09
N SER A 7 -10.04 -20.86 8.48
CA SER A 7 -9.90 -20.69 7.04
C SER A 7 -8.41 -20.75 6.69
N SER A 8 -8.03 -21.84 6.04
CA SER A 8 -6.67 -22.16 5.64
C SER A 8 -6.18 -21.19 4.55
N PHE A 9 -4.89 -20.84 4.63
CA PHE A 9 -4.06 -20.08 3.69
C PHE A 9 -4.20 -18.54 3.71
N LYS A 10 -3.36 -17.88 4.52
CA LYS A 10 -3.07 -16.43 4.36
C LYS A 10 -1.62 -16.10 4.02
N PHE A 11 -0.64 -16.87 4.52
CA PHE A 11 0.77 -16.52 4.38
C PHE A 11 1.47 -17.35 3.32
N TRP A 12 2.13 -16.67 2.37
CA TRP A 12 3.05 -17.29 1.42
C TRP A 12 4.47 -17.37 1.99
N SER A 13 4.88 -16.36 2.75
CA SER A 13 6.09 -16.40 3.58
C SER A 13 6.06 -15.31 4.66
N GLN A 14 6.83 -15.50 5.72
CA GLN A 14 7.02 -14.51 6.79
C GLN A 14 8.49 -14.52 7.20
N LYS A 15 9.03 -13.35 7.50
CA LYS A 15 10.41 -13.20 7.97
C LYS A 15 10.49 -12.14 9.05
N GLU A 16 11.18 -12.44 10.13
CA GLU A 16 11.51 -11.45 11.15
C GLU A 16 12.63 -10.53 10.65
N PHE A 17 12.49 -9.23 10.92
CA PHE A 17 13.48 -8.22 10.59
C PHE A 17 13.61 -7.22 11.74
N GLY A 18 14.69 -7.36 12.51
CA GLY A 18 14.89 -6.55 13.72
C GLY A 18 13.78 -6.78 14.74
N LYS A 19 12.98 -5.74 15.01
CA LYS A 19 11.83 -5.81 15.94
C LYS A 19 10.47 -5.95 15.23
N GLY A 20 10.46 -6.13 13.91
CA GLY A 20 9.25 -6.25 13.11
C GLY A 20 9.21 -7.55 12.30
N THR A 21 8.10 -7.78 11.63
CA THR A 21 7.90 -8.87 10.68
C THR A 21 7.60 -8.32 9.29
N ILE A 22 8.09 -9.02 8.26
CA ILE A 22 7.71 -8.82 6.87
C ILE A 22 6.92 -10.06 6.46
N GLU A 23 5.72 -9.85 5.96
CA GLU A 23 4.78 -10.89 5.55
C GLU A 23 4.46 -10.74 4.07
N VAL A 24 4.59 -11.84 3.33
CA VAL A 24 4.19 -11.91 1.93
C VAL A 24 2.89 -12.68 1.87
N GLU A 25 1.83 -11.99 1.48
CA GLU A 25 0.48 -12.53 1.36
C GLU A 25 0.00 -12.47 -0.09
N LYS A 26 -0.70 -13.53 -0.51
CA LYS A 26 -1.51 -13.48 -1.73
C LYS A 26 -2.94 -13.13 -1.30
N GLY A 27 -3.37 -11.91 -1.61
CA GLY A 27 -4.67 -11.43 -1.13
C GLY A 27 -5.18 -10.19 -1.85
N ASP A 28 -6.27 -9.66 -1.31
CA ASP A 28 -6.85 -8.37 -1.68
C ASP A 28 -6.43 -7.35 -0.63
N ILE A 29 -5.67 -6.33 -1.04
CA ILE A 29 -5.17 -5.30 -0.14
C ILE A 29 -6.30 -4.56 0.59
N THR A 30 -7.50 -4.49 0.02
CA THR A 30 -8.65 -3.83 0.64
C THR A 30 -9.25 -4.64 1.81
N ALA A 31 -8.95 -5.93 1.88
CA ALA A 31 -9.36 -6.83 2.97
C ALA A 31 -8.32 -6.90 4.11
N GLU A 32 -7.19 -6.20 3.99
CA GLU A 32 -6.11 -6.29 4.97
C GLU A 32 -6.43 -5.61 6.30
N ARG A 33 -5.93 -6.21 7.38
CA ARG A 33 -6.15 -5.75 8.76
C ARG A 33 -4.87 -5.15 9.34
N VAL A 34 -4.45 -4.05 8.73
CA VAL A 34 -3.26 -3.28 9.11
C VAL A 34 -3.67 -1.86 9.51
N HIS A 35 -2.78 -1.09 10.15
CA HIS A 35 -3.09 0.30 10.43
C HIS A 35 -3.18 1.14 9.15
N VAL A 36 -2.30 0.89 8.17
CA VAL A 36 -2.23 1.68 6.94
C VAL A 36 -2.31 0.78 5.71
N ILE A 37 -3.26 1.06 4.83
CA ILE A 37 -3.28 0.53 3.45
C ILE A 37 -2.63 1.56 2.53
N VAL A 38 -1.70 1.12 1.70
CA VAL A 38 -0.96 1.99 0.78
C VAL A 38 -1.53 1.87 -0.63
N GLY A 39 -1.83 3.01 -1.23
CA GLY A 39 -2.00 3.18 -2.66
C GLY A 39 -0.89 4.04 -3.26
N THR A 40 -0.83 4.11 -4.58
CA THR A 40 0.10 4.99 -5.30
C THR A 40 -0.64 5.87 -6.29
N SER A 41 -0.17 7.11 -6.47
CA SER A 41 -0.71 8.04 -7.47
C SER A 41 -0.42 7.61 -8.92
N SER A 42 0.52 6.69 -9.12
CA SER A 42 0.94 6.21 -10.46
C SER A 42 0.00 5.17 -11.06
N SER A 43 -0.87 4.54 -10.25
CA SER A 43 -1.78 3.49 -10.71
C SER A 43 -3.23 3.93 -10.54
N GLN A 44 -3.86 4.32 -11.65
CA GLN A 44 -5.27 4.69 -11.68
C GLN A 44 -6.16 3.54 -11.20
N ARG A 45 -5.90 2.32 -11.69
CA ARG A 45 -6.67 1.12 -11.33
C ARG A 45 -6.60 0.80 -9.84
N LEU A 46 -5.41 0.83 -9.24
CA LEU A 46 -5.26 0.55 -7.80
C LEU A 46 -5.97 1.62 -6.97
N LYS A 47 -5.83 2.89 -7.36
CA LYS A 47 -6.53 4.00 -6.71
C LYS A 47 -8.04 3.82 -6.74
N GLU A 48 -8.60 3.48 -7.91
CA GLU A 48 -10.02 3.21 -8.05
C GLU A 48 -10.46 2.06 -7.14
N ILE A 49 -9.77 0.92 -7.17
CA ILE A 49 -10.10 -0.24 -6.32
C ILE A 49 -10.14 0.14 -4.82
N ILE A 50 -9.10 0.84 -4.33
CA ILE A 50 -9.03 1.24 -2.92
C ILE A 50 -10.13 2.25 -2.57
N LEU A 51 -10.36 3.26 -3.42
CA LEU A 51 -11.37 4.29 -3.16
C LEU A 51 -12.80 3.75 -3.27
N GLU A 52 -13.06 2.83 -4.19
CA GLU A 52 -14.35 2.14 -4.29
C GLU A 52 -14.62 1.29 -3.06
N ALA A 53 -13.64 0.49 -2.63
CA ALA A 53 -13.78 -0.33 -1.42
C ALA A 53 -13.89 0.50 -0.13
N ALA A 54 -13.24 1.67 -0.06
CA ALA A 54 -13.33 2.57 1.08
C ALA A 54 -14.65 3.37 1.11
N GLY A 55 -15.29 3.59 -0.04
CA GLY A 55 -16.56 4.30 -0.16
C GLY A 55 -16.45 5.83 -0.15
N ASP A 56 -17.61 6.48 -0.14
CA ASP A 56 -17.75 7.91 -0.49
C ASP A 56 -17.03 8.88 0.45
N VAL A 57 -16.87 8.52 1.72
CA VAL A 57 -16.10 9.33 2.69
C VAL A 57 -14.65 9.47 2.25
N ALA A 58 -14.02 8.37 1.84
CA ALA A 58 -12.63 8.39 1.37
C ALA A 58 -12.51 9.07 -0.01
N LYS A 59 -13.47 8.83 -0.92
CA LYS A 59 -13.51 9.50 -2.23
C LYS A 59 -13.61 11.01 -2.10
N THR A 60 -14.48 11.50 -1.21
CA THR A 60 -14.67 12.93 -0.96
C THR A 60 -13.41 13.54 -0.36
N ALA A 61 -12.85 12.92 0.68
CA ALA A 61 -11.60 13.36 1.29
C ALA A 61 -10.45 13.43 0.26
N TYR A 62 -10.35 12.44 -0.63
CA TYR A 62 -9.33 12.44 -1.68
C TYR A 62 -9.46 13.62 -2.64
N LYS A 63 -10.69 13.94 -3.08
CA LYS A 63 -10.94 15.11 -3.94
C LYS A 63 -10.58 16.41 -3.22
N THR A 64 -11.02 16.57 -1.97
CA THR A 64 -10.71 17.75 -1.15
C THR A 64 -9.20 17.95 -0.95
N GLU A 65 -8.44 16.87 -0.75
CA GLU A 65 -6.99 16.97 -0.62
C GLU A 65 -6.30 17.38 -1.94
N LEU A 66 -6.81 16.93 -3.09
CA LEU A 66 -6.32 17.36 -4.40
C LEU A 66 -6.67 18.82 -4.73
N GLU A 67 -7.83 19.30 -4.28
CA GLU A 67 -8.21 20.71 -4.44
C GLU A 67 -7.29 21.63 -3.63
N LYS A 68 -6.90 21.22 -2.42
CA LYS A 68 -5.94 21.96 -1.58
C LYS A 68 -4.52 21.90 -2.13
N ASN A 69 -4.11 20.73 -2.63
CA ASN A 69 -2.78 20.50 -3.19
C ASN A 69 -2.88 19.63 -4.44
N PRO A 70 -2.77 20.22 -5.65
CA PRO A 70 -2.89 19.48 -6.91
C PRO A 70 -1.79 18.44 -7.15
N ILE A 71 -0.65 18.52 -6.45
CA ILE A 71 0.50 17.62 -6.65
C ILE A 71 1.06 17.13 -5.30
N PRO A 72 0.27 16.41 -4.49
CA PRO A 72 0.68 16.01 -3.16
C PRO A 72 1.72 14.89 -3.22
N ILE A 73 2.65 14.89 -2.27
CA ILE A 73 3.60 13.79 -2.07
C ILE A 73 2.92 12.62 -1.33
N LEU A 74 2.02 12.95 -0.39
CA LEU A 74 1.22 12.01 0.37
C LEU A 74 -0.18 12.60 0.52
N ILE A 75 -1.21 11.78 0.29
CA ILE A 75 -2.58 12.05 0.70
C ILE A 75 -2.95 11.04 1.78
N SER A 76 -3.33 11.53 2.96
CA SER A 76 -3.77 10.71 4.09
C SER A 76 -5.29 10.81 4.21
N LEU A 77 -5.97 9.67 4.10
CA LEU A 77 -7.43 9.60 4.11
C LEU A 77 -7.96 8.84 5.34
N PRO A 78 -9.20 9.12 5.76
CA PRO A 78 -9.95 8.20 6.61
C PRO A 78 -10.11 6.82 5.95
N PRO A 79 -10.31 5.75 6.74
CA PRO A 79 -10.39 4.38 6.21
C PRO A 79 -11.70 4.09 5.48
N GLY A 80 -12.75 4.88 5.75
CA GLY A 80 -14.08 4.62 5.20
C GLY A 80 -14.60 3.26 5.66
N GLN A 81 -14.92 2.38 4.70
CA GLN A 81 -15.41 1.02 4.96
C GLN A 81 -14.29 -0.03 5.13
N LEU A 82 -13.01 0.35 4.94
CA LEU A 82 -11.90 -0.58 5.11
C LEU A 82 -11.61 -0.86 6.59
N SER A 83 -11.04 -2.03 6.87
CA SER A 83 -10.66 -2.44 8.24
C SER A 83 -9.38 -1.74 8.77
N CYS A 84 -8.73 -0.90 7.95
CA CYS A 84 -7.53 -0.17 8.36
C CYS A 84 -7.86 1.07 9.20
N LYS A 85 -6.82 1.76 9.70
CA LYS A 85 -6.98 3.05 10.40
C LYS A 85 -6.84 4.25 9.47
N ARG A 86 -6.00 4.14 8.43
CA ARG A 86 -5.77 5.17 7.40
C ARG A 86 -5.49 4.54 6.04
N ILE A 87 -5.76 5.31 5.00
CA ILE A 87 -5.31 5.01 3.63
C ILE A 87 -4.31 6.07 3.22
N PHE A 88 -3.12 5.65 2.80
CA PHE A 88 -2.08 6.54 2.31
C PHE A 88 -1.93 6.40 0.80
N PHE A 89 -2.18 7.46 0.04
CA PHE A 89 -1.77 7.55 -1.36
C PHE A 89 -0.45 8.27 -1.45
N VAL A 90 0.61 7.53 -1.76
CA VAL A 90 1.97 8.07 -1.84
C VAL A 90 2.35 8.30 -3.30
N LYS A 91 2.96 9.47 -3.57
CA LYS A 91 3.46 9.81 -4.89
C LYS A 91 4.62 8.89 -5.25
N TRP A 92 4.47 8.20 -6.37
CA TRP A 92 5.54 7.40 -6.97
C TRP A 92 5.62 7.75 -8.44
N ARG A 93 6.84 7.81 -8.96
CA ARG A 93 7.11 8.01 -10.38
C ARG A 93 8.09 6.91 -10.79
N PRO A 94 7.61 5.88 -11.49
CA PRO A 94 8.49 4.81 -11.94
C PRO A 94 9.47 5.35 -12.98
N GLU A 95 10.73 4.95 -12.84
CA GLU A 95 11.79 5.29 -13.78
C GLU A 95 12.00 4.15 -14.78
N LYS A 96 12.42 4.47 -16.01
CA LYS A 96 12.65 3.46 -17.06
C LYS A 96 13.99 2.75 -16.92
N ASN A 97 14.99 3.42 -16.35
CA ASN A 97 16.29 2.83 -16.08
C ASN A 97 16.20 1.96 -14.82
N GLU A 98 16.72 0.74 -14.86
CA GLU A 98 16.63 -0.23 -13.77
C GLU A 98 17.18 0.31 -12.45
N THR A 99 18.41 0.85 -12.43
CA THR A 99 19.01 1.42 -11.21
C THR A 99 18.18 2.58 -10.65
N LEU A 100 17.62 3.42 -11.51
CA LEU A 100 16.74 4.51 -11.08
C LEU A 100 15.38 4.02 -10.60
N LEU A 101 14.87 2.93 -11.19
CA LEU A 101 13.65 2.27 -10.76
C LEU A 101 13.82 1.69 -9.35
N GLU A 102 14.90 0.93 -9.14
CA GLU A 102 15.26 0.38 -7.82
C GLU A 102 15.29 1.50 -6.78
N LYS A 103 16.03 2.58 -7.06
CA LYS A 103 16.08 3.76 -6.18
C LYS A 103 14.70 4.36 -5.92
N SER A 104 13.87 4.50 -6.96
CA SER A 104 12.52 5.09 -6.82
C SER A 104 11.59 4.26 -5.92
N ILE A 105 11.72 2.93 -5.95
CA ILE A 105 10.94 2.00 -5.12
C ILE A 105 11.44 2.05 -3.69
N THR A 106 12.77 2.02 -3.48
CA THR A 106 13.38 2.18 -2.16
C THR A 106 12.94 3.48 -1.51
N ASP A 107 12.97 4.59 -2.26
CA ASP A 107 12.54 5.90 -1.77
C ASP A 107 11.03 5.89 -1.43
N PHE A 108 10.20 5.27 -2.27
CA PHE A 108 8.77 5.13 -2.02
C PHE A 108 8.49 4.34 -0.73
N VAL A 109 9.10 3.17 -0.56
CA VAL A 109 8.91 2.30 0.61
C VAL A 109 9.43 2.99 1.87
N CYS A 110 10.65 3.54 1.83
CA CYS A 110 11.26 4.25 2.95
C CYS A 110 10.42 5.45 3.40
N ASN A 111 9.97 6.28 2.46
CA ASN A 111 9.14 7.44 2.78
C ASN A 111 7.79 7.02 3.36
N THR A 112 7.19 5.94 2.83
CA THR A 112 5.93 5.42 3.38
C THR A 112 6.11 4.94 4.81
N ILE A 113 7.13 4.13 5.10
CA ILE A 113 7.40 3.62 6.46
C ILE A 113 7.67 4.77 7.43
N LYS A 114 8.44 5.79 7.02
CA LYS A 114 8.67 6.99 7.84
C LYS A 114 7.36 7.70 8.19
N ASN A 115 6.46 7.87 7.23
CA ASN A 115 5.15 8.48 7.47
C ASN A 115 4.25 7.60 8.35
N VAL A 116 4.29 6.27 8.18
CA VAL A 116 3.54 5.34 9.06
C VAL A 116 4.03 5.48 10.50
N ALA A 117 5.34 5.46 10.71
CA ALA A 117 5.95 5.62 12.02
C ALA A 117 5.68 7.00 12.65
N SER A 118 5.70 8.08 11.86
CA SER A 118 5.42 9.43 12.38
C SER A 118 3.97 9.65 12.82
N HIS A 119 3.07 8.72 12.47
CA HIS A 119 1.67 8.70 12.89
C HIS A 119 1.39 7.61 13.95
N ASP A 120 2.45 7.07 14.59
CA ASP A 120 2.38 6.03 15.61
C ASP A 120 1.66 4.74 15.15
N PHE A 121 1.71 4.45 13.85
CA PHE A 121 1.18 3.21 13.29
C PHE A 121 2.25 2.11 13.28
N THR A 122 1.84 0.87 13.55
CA THR A 122 2.75 -0.28 13.72
C THR A 122 2.63 -1.33 12.62
N SER A 123 1.67 -1.20 11.69
CA SER A 123 1.50 -2.12 10.57
C SER A 123 1.05 -1.41 9.29
N VAL A 124 1.59 -1.85 8.15
CA VAL A 124 1.33 -1.27 6.83
C VAL A 124 1.28 -2.38 5.78
N ALA A 125 0.30 -2.32 4.88
CA ALA A 125 0.20 -3.22 3.73
C ALA A 125 0.58 -2.46 2.46
N PHE A 126 1.54 -3.01 1.72
CA PHE A 126 1.95 -2.52 0.41
C PHE A 126 1.29 -3.36 -0.69
N PRO A 127 0.83 -2.74 -1.79
CA PRO A 127 0.38 -3.48 -2.97
C PRO A 127 1.60 -4.09 -3.67
N ALA A 128 1.36 -4.91 -4.70
CA ALA A 128 2.41 -5.31 -5.63
C ALA A 128 2.86 -4.10 -6.48
N ILE A 129 3.71 -3.24 -5.91
CA ILE A 129 4.18 -1.99 -6.52
C ILE A 129 4.98 -2.31 -7.77
N GLY A 130 4.73 -1.57 -8.87
CA GLY A 130 5.45 -1.74 -10.14
C GLY A 130 5.06 -2.97 -10.94
N CYS A 131 4.38 -3.95 -10.34
CA CYS A 131 3.84 -5.11 -11.04
C CYS A 131 2.66 -4.72 -11.95
N GLY A 132 2.54 -5.38 -13.10
CA GLY A 132 1.45 -5.17 -14.07
C GLY A 132 1.84 -4.30 -15.25
N LEU A 133 1.04 -3.27 -15.58
CA LEU A 133 1.11 -2.50 -16.83
C LEU A 133 2.43 -1.73 -17.05
N HIS A 134 3.29 -1.63 -16.05
CA HIS A 134 4.59 -1.00 -16.20
C HIS A 134 5.63 -1.93 -16.84
N GLY A 135 5.37 -3.24 -16.91
CA GLY A 135 6.23 -4.21 -17.60
C GLY A 135 7.60 -4.43 -16.97
N PHE A 136 7.80 -4.04 -15.71
CA PHE A 136 9.06 -4.24 -15.01
C PHE A 136 9.29 -5.70 -14.61
N PRO A 137 10.54 -6.19 -14.63
CA PRO A 137 10.86 -7.53 -14.17
C PRO A 137 10.50 -7.71 -12.68
N VAL A 138 9.70 -8.73 -12.39
CA VAL A 138 9.18 -8.98 -11.03
C VAL A 138 10.31 -9.30 -10.04
N ASP A 139 11.37 -9.94 -10.52
CA ASP A 139 12.58 -10.26 -9.76
C ASP A 139 13.34 -9.00 -9.30
N VAL A 140 13.44 -7.98 -10.16
CA VAL A 140 14.04 -6.68 -9.80
C VAL A 140 13.18 -5.98 -8.74
N LEU A 141 11.87 -5.93 -8.96
CA LEU A 141 10.93 -5.30 -8.03
C LEU A 141 10.92 -5.96 -6.65
N ALA A 142 10.97 -7.30 -6.59
CA ALA A 142 10.91 -8.05 -5.34
C ALA A 142 12.23 -8.02 -4.54
N LYS A 143 13.37 -7.82 -5.23
CA LYS A 143 14.69 -7.71 -4.60
C LYS A 143 14.92 -6.35 -3.94
N THR A 144 14.33 -5.30 -4.52
CA THR A 144 14.49 -3.89 -4.11
C THR A 144 13.76 -3.61 -2.80
#